data_AF-A0A2P6NHF6-F1
#
_entry.id   AF-A0A2P6NHF6-F1
#
_cell.length_a   1.000
_cell.length_b   1.000
_cell.length_c   1.000
_cell.angle_alpha   90.00
_cell.angle_beta   90.00
_cell.angle_gamma   90.00
#
_symmetry.space_group_name_H-M   'P 1'
#
loop_
_entity.id
_entity.type
_entity.pdbx_description
1 polymer ?
#
loop_
_entity_poly.entity_id
_entity_poly.type
_entity_poly.pdbx_seq_one_letter_code
_entity_poly.pdbx_strand_id
1 'polypeptide(L)'
;MQVTAAFKWFLRVDQWSPDAQEWDQCLHKIGPHEAQRISKFRRPTPDHSYLVGRENKDAKSSTIGRLCIESFISLLNIPSAKLKRSRSGRPYIVSVFTCKRCLKCKEEGHEYAQFNVSHDGNYVVFVAAPPHCQSDRDIALFIEDMKDNLSREEHKIIRSMPAYIKALGVGLELELSRISFVLDETYTRREHVGHPKADEEWKFEIEWLDESTIVSVCQKKPFHERLKYKEMTIKGGEIKNKGN
;
A
#
# COMPACT_ATOMS: atom_id res chain seq x y z
N MET A 1 17.84 2.47 10.55
CA MET A 1 17.91 1.05 10.14
C MET A 1 17.72 1.04 8.63
N GLN A 2 18.69 0.57 7.85
CA GLN A 2 18.58 0.57 6.39
C GLN A 2 17.61 -0.54 5.96
N VAL A 3 16.64 -0.23 5.09
CA VAL A 3 15.73 -1.25 4.54
C VAL A 3 16.53 -2.19 3.65
N THR A 4 16.56 -3.48 3.99
CA THR A 4 17.30 -4.52 3.24
C THR A 4 16.40 -5.65 2.71
N ALA A 5 15.16 -5.71 3.18
CA ALA A 5 14.18 -6.71 2.81
C ALA A 5 12.82 -6.05 2.54
N ALA A 6 11.95 -6.76 1.81
CA ALA A 6 10.57 -6.34 1.65
C ALA A 6 9.83 -6.45 2.99
N PHE A 7 8.76 -5.68 3.15
CA PHE A 7 7.94 -5.75 4.36
C PHE A 7 6.49 -5.37 4.07
N LYS A 8 5.59 -5.87 4.94
CA LYS A 8 4.16 -5.59 4.92
C LYS A 8 3.72 -5.03 6.26
N TRP A 9 3.00 -3.92 6.25
CA TRP A 9 2.39 -3.30 7.43
C TRP A 9 0.88 -3.26 7.28
N PHE A 10 0.17 -3.35 8.39
CA PHE A 10 -1.22 -2.94 8.48
C PHE A 10 -1.44 -2.06 9.71
N LEU A 11 -2.41 -1.15 9.59
CA LEU A 11 -2.85 -0.27 10.66
C LEU A 11 -4.37 -0.29 10.74
N ARG A 12 -4.86 -0.23 11.97
CA ARG A 12 -6.29 -0.16 12.28
C ARG A 12 -6.74 1.28 12.47
N VAL A 13 -7.55 1.76 11.53
CA VAL A 13 -8.08 3.14 11.46
C VAL A 13 -9.04 3.44 12.62
N ASP A 14 -9.79 2.42 13.05
CA ASP A 14 -10.73 2.47 14.17
C ASP A 14 -10.02 2.52 15.54
N GLN A 15 -8.80 2.00 15.63
CA GLN A 15 -7.98 2.03 16.85
C GLN A 15 -7.13 3.29 16.98
N TRP A 16 -7.05 4.11 15.94
CA TRP A 16 -6.37 5.40 15.99
C TRP A 16 -7.36 6.53 16.24
N SER A 17 -7.23 7.15 17.42
CA SER A 17 -8.04 8.26 17.89
C SER A 17 -7.12 9.42 18.30
N PRO A 18 -6.50 10.12 17.33
CA PRO A 18 -5.55 11.19 17.62
C PRO A 18 -6.25 12.36 18.30
N ASP A 19 -5.57 13.03 19.23
CA ASP A 19 -6.00 14.35 19.68
C ASP A 19 -5.66 15.43 18.64
N ALA A 20 -5.94 16.71 18.96
CA ALA A 20 -5.63 17.82 18.07
C ALA A 20 -4.14 17.94 17.77
N GLN A 21 -3.30 17.75 18.80
CA GLN A 21 -1.87 17.93 18.70
C GLN A 21 -1.24 16.83 17.84
N GLU A 22 -1.59 15.56 18.07
CA GLU A 22 -1.10 14.44 17.26
C GLU A 22 -1.56 14.57 15.82
N TRP A 23 -2.82 14.96 15.59
CA TRP A 23 -3.33 15.18 14.24
C TRP A 23 -2.54 16.26 13.50
N ASP A 24 -2.29 17.40 14.14
CA ASP A 24 -1.53 18.50 13.55
C ASP A 24 -0.06 18.12 13.30
N GLN A 25 0.56 17.36 14.21
CA GLN A 25 1.91 16.78 14.00
C GLN A 25 1.94 15.88 12.76
N CYS A 26 0.92 15.05 12.57
CA CYS A 26 0.80 14.20 11.38
C CYS A 26 0.68 15.05 10.11
N LEU A 27 -0.20 16.06 10.11
CA LEU A 27 -0.40 16.95 8.97
C LEU A 27 0.85 17.76 8.62
N HIS A 28 1.61 18.19 9.62
CA HIS A 28 2.88 18.87 9.41
C HIS A 28 3.89 17.94 8.73
N LYS A 29 3.98 16.68 9.18
CA LYS A 29 4.92 15.69 8.65
C LYS A 29 4.65 15.30 7.19
N ILE A 30 3.38 15.16 6.81
CA ILE A 30 3.01 14.82 5.41
C ILE A 30 3.14 16.01 4.44
N GLY A 31 3.32 17.22 4.96
CA GLY A 31 3.48 18.44 4.19
C GLY A 31 2.15 19.10 3.74
N PRO A 32 2.21 20.40 3.40
CA PRO A 32 1.04 21.26 3.23
C PRO A 32 0.13 20.85 2.06
N HIS A 33 0.71 20.37 0.95
CA HIS A 33 -0.08 19.96 -0.22
C HIS A 33 -0.97 18.74 0.09
N GLU A 34 -0.42 17.74 0.77
CA GLU A 34 -1.21 16.57 1.18
C GLU A 34 -2.19 16.91 2.30
N ALA A 35 -1.78 17.73 3.26
CA ALA A 35 -2.68 18.22 4.30
C ALA A 35 -3.89 18.96 3.71
N GLN A 36 -3.69 19.80 2.69
CA GLN A 36 -4.78 20.50 1.99
C GLN A 36 -5.67 19.53 1.19
N ARG A 37 -5.12 18.47 0.59
CA ARG A 37 -5.94 17.45 -0.07
C ARG A 37 -6.81 16.70 0.95
N ILE A 38 -6.22 16.34 2.09
CA ILE A 38 -6.90 15.59 3.16
C ILE A 38 -7.98 16.44 3.83
N SER A 39 -7.77 17.74 3.99
CA SER A 39 -8.78 18.63 4.59
C SER A 39 -10.08 18.74 3.78
N LYS A 40 -10.07 18.29 2.52
CA LYS A 40 -11.27 18.25 1.66
C LYS A 40 -12.17 17.05 1.91
N PHE A 41 -11.72 16.02 2.64
CA PHE A 41 -12.57 14.88 2.96
C PHE A 41 -13.71 15.32 3.88
N ARG A 42 -14.94 15.01 3.47
CA ARG A 42 -16.16 15.26 4.23
C ARG A 42 -17.03 14.01 4.19
N ARG A 43 -17.48 13.55 5.36
CA ARG A 43 -18.39 12.42 5.48
C ARG A 43 -19.70 12.88 6.11
N PRO A 44 -20.86 12.72 5.43
CA PRO A 44 -22.13 13.18 5.97
C PRO A 44 -22.54 12.37 7.21
N THR A 45 -23.25 13.02 8.11
CA THR A 45 -23.84 12.46 9.33
C THR A 45 -25.37 12.50 9.28
N PRO A 46 -26.09 11.74 10.13
CA PRO A 46 -27.55 11.71 10.12
C PRO A 46 -28.23 13.07 10.39
N ASP A 47 -27.55 13.98 11.08
CA ASP A 47 -28.01 15.35 11.38
C ASP A 47 -27.71 16.37 10.26
N HIS A 48 -27.35 15.89 9.06
CA HIS A 48 -26.94 16.72 7.91
C HIS A 48 -25.68 17.57 8.13
N SER A 49 -24.90 17.30 9.18
CA SER A 49 -23.56 17.85 9.33
C SER A 49 -22.51 16.98 8.60
N TYR A 50 -21.22 17.30 8.78
CA TYR A 50 -20.11 16.57 8.16
C TYR A 50 -19.00 16.28 9.17
N LEU A 51 -18.57 15.02 9.23
CA LEU A 51 -17.29 14.67 9.85
C LEU A 51 -16.15 15.13 8.96
N VAL A 52 -15.17 15.78 9.59
CA VAL A 52 -13.95 16.30 8.96
C VAL A 52 -12.73 16.02 9.84
N GLY A 53 -11.53 16.16 9.27
CA GLY A 53 -10.28 16.03 10.02
C GLY A 53 -10.15 14.68 10.74
N ARG A 54 -9.65 14.70 11.98
CA ARG A 54 -9.41 13.49 12.80
C ARG A 54 -10.66 12.63 13.06
N GLU A 55 -11.86 13.21 12.99
CA GLU A 55 -13.12 12.48 13.20
C GLU A 55 -13.60 11.80 11.90
N ASN A 56 -13.05 12.18 10.75
CA ASN A 56 -13.42 11.60 9.46
C ASN A 56 -12.54 10.40 9.14
N LYS A 57 -13.17 9.23 9.00
CA LYS A 57 -12.50 7.96 8.65
C LYS A 57 -11.69 8.05 7.34
N ASP A 58 -12.20 8.71 6.31
CA ASP A 58 -11.50 8.83 5.01
C ASP A 58 -10.27 9.72 5.14
N ALA A 59 -10.39 10.81 5.93
CA ALA A 59 -9.25 11.65 6.27
C ALA A 59 -8.21 10.86 7.07
N LYS A 60 -8.64 10.10 8.09
CA LYS A 60 -7.74 9.24 8.89
C LYS A 60 -7.01 8.22 8.02
N SER A 61 -7.73 7.44 7.21
CA SER A 61 -7.13 6.44 6.32
C SER A 61 -6.13 7.06 5.36
N SER A 62 -6.45 8.22 4.79
CA SER A 62 -5.53 8.93 3.91
C SER A 62 -4.30 9.47 4.67
N THR A 63 -4.44 9.97 5.90
CA THR A 63 -3.32 10.44 6.73
C THR A 63 -2.40 9.28 7.09
N ILE A 64 -2.95 8.17 7.58
CA ILE A 64 -2.19 6.94 7.89
C ILE A 64 -1.39 6.49 6.67
N GLY A 65 -2.03 6.41 5.50
CA GLY A 65 -1.36 5.98 4.28
C GLY A 65 -0.18 6.87 3.89
N ARG A 66 -0.26 8.19 4.14
CA ARG A 66 0.86 9.11 3.94
C ARG A 66 1.95 8.95 4.98
N LEU A 67 1.60 8.76 6.25
CA LEU A 67 2.58 8.48 7.30
C LEU A 67 3.36 7.20 7.02
N CYS A 68 2.74 6.14 6.48
CA CYS A 68 3.47 4.95 6.04
C CYS A 68 4.53 5.27 4.98
N ILE A 69 4.20 6.12 4.00
CA ILE A 69 5.14 6.54 2.95
C ILE A 69 6.27 7.38 3.55
N GLU A 70 5.97 8.36 4.40
CA GLU A 70 6.99 9.19 5.07
C GLU A 70 7.91 8.37 5.97
N SER A 71 7.35 7.42 6.71
CA SER A 71 8.12 6.46 7.50
C SER A 71 9.00 5.59 6.61
N PHE A 72 8.52 5.12 5.47
CA PHE A 72 9.34 4.36 4.52
C PHE A 72 10.50 5.19 3.97
N ILE A 73 10.24 6.43 3.52
CA ILE A 73 11.29 7.36 3.04
C ILE A 73 12.34 7.59 4.13
N SER A 74 11.91 7.78 5.38
CA SER A 74 12.80 7.93 6.53
C SER A 74 13.67 6.68 6.76
N LEU A 75 13.10 5.47 6.60
CA LEU A 75 13.83 4.21 6.71
C LEU A 75 14.84 3.98 5.57
N LEU A 76 14.58 4.52 4.38
CA LEU A 76 15.57 4.49 3.29
C LEU A 76 16.84 5.25 3.66
N ASN A 77 16.72 6.28 4.51
CA ASN A 77 17.83 7.12 4.98
C ASN A 77 18.61 7.77 3.82
N ILE A 78 17.88 8.35 2.86
CA ILE A 78 18.46 8.98 1.67
C ILE A 78 18.06 10.47 1.64
N PRO A 79 19.01 11.40 1.85
CA PRO A 79 18.71 12.82 1.93
C PRO A 79 18.03 13.41 0.68
N SER A 80 18.29 12.85 -0.50
CA SER A 80 17.75 13.31 -1.77
C SER A 80 16.44 12.63 -2.19
N ALA A 81 15.90 11.72 -1.38
CA ALA A 81 14.66 11.02 -1.70
C ALA A 81 13.48 12.00 -1.73
N LYS A 82 12.74 12.02 -2.85
CA LYS A 82 11.55 12.84 -3.03
C LYS A 82 10.40 11.98 -3.53
N LEU A 83 9.22 12.19 -2.95
CA LEU A 83 7.99 11.59 -3.42
C LEU A 83 7.49 12.32 -4.68
N LYS A 84 7.22 11.57 -5.75
CA LYS A 84 6.58 12.05 -6.98
C LYS A 84 5.36 11.20 -7.30
N ARG A 85 4.58 11.63 -8.30
CA ARG A 85 3.40 10.92 -8.80
C ARG A 85 3.49 10.74 -10.31
N SER A 86 3.16 9.55 -10.80
CA SER A 86 3.08 9.27 -12.22
C SER A 86 1.91 10.03 -12.85
N ARG A 87 1.78 9.99 -14.19
CA ARG A 87 0.59 10.53 -14.89
C ARG A 87 -0.71 9.86 -14.42
N SER A 88 -0.66 8.55 -14.12
CA SER A 88 -1.78 7.79 -13.55
C SER A 88 -1.97 8.00 -12.05
N GLY A 89 -1.18 8.88 -11.41
CA GLY A 89 -1.29 9.17 -9.99
C GLY A 89 -0.68 8.11 -9.07
N ARG A 90 0.12 7.16 -9.57
CA ARG A 90 0.87 6.23 -8.70
C ARG A 90 2.01 6.99 -8.01
N PRO A 91 2.12 6.94 -6.67
CA PRO A 91 3.25 7.54 -5.97
C PRO A 91 4.52 6.70 -6.17
N TYR A 92 5.66 7.37 -6.35
CA TYR A 92 6.98 6.73 -6.48
C TYR A 92 8.08 7.61 -5.88
N ILE A 93 9.19 7.00 -5.46
CA ILE A 93 10.33 7.71 -4.87
C ILE A 93 11.41 7.88 -5.92
N VAL A 94 11.79 9.13 -6.19
CA VAL A 94 13.00 9.46 -6.94
C VAL A 94 14.11 9.84 -5.98
N SER A 95 15.33 9.47 -6.32
CA SER A 95 16.52 9.88 -5.57
C SER A 95 17.68 10.10 -6.53
N VAL A 96 18.47 11.13 -6.28
CA VAL A 96 19.78 11.30 -6.94
C VAL A 96 20.77 10.49 -6.12
N PHE A 97 20.84 9.18 -6.40
CA PHE A 97 21.78 8.28 -5.74
C PHE A 97 22.44 7.36 -6.76
N THR A 98 23.77 7.45 -6.84
CA THR A 98 24.58 6.58 -7.69
C THR A 98 24.63 5.18 -7.06
N CYS A 99 23.71 4.30 -7.47
CA CYS A 99 23.78 2.89 -7.08
C CYS A 99 25.07 2.28 -7.64
N LYS A 100 26.00 1.87 -6.76
CA LYS A 100 27.25 1.20 -7.17
C LYS A 100 27.03 -0.14 -7.88
N ARG A 101 25.81 -0.70 -7.82
CA ARG A 101 25.43 -1.99 -8.41
C ARG A 101 24.69 -1.86 -9.75
N CYS A 102 24.38 -0.65 -10.22
CA CYS A 102 23.52 -0.43 -11.37
C CYS A 102 23.95 0.77 -12.22
N LEU A 103 24.13 0.56 -13.52
CA LEU A 103 24.49 1.61 -14.47
C LEU A 103 23.30 2.55 -14.81
N LYS A 104 22.05 2.05 -14.72
CA LYS A 104 20.81 2.82 -14.98
C LYS A 104 20.48 3.87 -13.91
N CYS A 105 21.13 3.82 -12.75
CA CYS A 105 20.85 4.68 -11.61
C CYS A 105 21.49 6.06 -11.74
N LYS A 106 22.19 6.30 -12.85
CA LYS A 106 22.73 7.60 -13.26
C LYS A 106 21.72 8.44 -14.04
N GLU A 107 20.58 7.87 -14.44
CA GLU A 107 19.53 8.57 -15.19
C GLU A 107 18.62 9.34 -14.24
N GLU A 108 18.33 10.61 -14.56
CA GLU A 108 17.33 11.39 -13.83
C GLU A 108 15.95 10.73 -13.96
N GLY A 109 15.27 10.52 -12.82
CA GLY A 109 13.89 10.00 -12.80
C GLY A 109 13.75 8.50 -12.56
N HIS A 110 14.84 7.75 -12.31
CA HIS A 110 14.78 6.35 -11.93
C HIS A 110 14.04 6.15 -10.58
N GLU A 111 13.03 5.28 -10.56
CA GLU A 111 12.36 4.84 -9.33
C GLU A 111 13.32 4.08 -8.40
N TYR A 112 13.61 4.65 -7.24
CA TYR A 112 14.61 4.10 -6.33
C TYR A 112 14.08 2.91 -5.50
N ALA A 113 12.80 2.98 -5.13
CA ALA A 113 12.15 1.97 -4.32
C ALA A 113 10.66 1.89 -4.67
N GLN A 114 10.14 0.66 -4.67
CA GLN A 114 8.74 0.38 -4.96
C GLN A 114 7.97 0.13 -3.68
N PHE A 115 6.77 0.69 -3.63
CA PHE A 115 5.84 0.50 -2.53
C PHE A 115 4.41 0.70 -3.03
N ASN A 116 3.46 0.23 -2.24
CA ASN A 116 2.06 0.47 -2.48
C ASN A 116 1.31 0.61 -1.17
N VAL A 117 0.24 1.42 -1.20
CA VAL A 117 -0.64 1.66 -0.07
C VAL A 117 -2.08 1.52 -0.54
N SER A 118 -2.91 0.91 0.28
CA SER A 118 -4.35 0.78 0.05
C SER A 118 -5.07 0.85 1.38
N HIS A 119 -6.31 1.31 1.36
CA HIS A 119 -7.16 1.35 2.52
C HIS A 119 -8.58 0.97 2.12
N ASP A 120 -9.24 0.23 2.99
CA ASP A 120 -10.68 -0.01 2.93
C ASP A 120 -11.15 -0.47 4.32
N GLY A 121 -12.43 -0.26 4.61
CA GLY A 121 -12.99 -0.57 5.92
C GLY A 121 -12.17 0.08 7.03
N ASN A 122 -11.78 -0.71 8.03
CA ASN A 122 -11.01 -0.26 9.19
C ASN A 122 -9.49 -0.37 9.01
N TYR A 123 -8.99 -0.62 7.81
CA TYR A 123 -7.58 -0.94 7.61
C TYR A 123 -6.90 -0.05 6.59
N VAL A 124 -5.63 0.24 6.87
CA VAL A 124 -4.67 0.74 5.89
C VAL A 124 -3.54 -0.29 5.83
N VAL A 125 -3.23 -0.76 4.63
CA VAL A 125 -2.13 -1.69 4.37
C VAL A 125 -1.05 -1.04 3.52
N PHE A 126 0.19 -1.38 3.82
CA PHE A 126 1.37 -0.86 3.14
C PHE A 126 2.33 -2.01 2.84
N VAL A 127 2.86 -2.03 1.63
CA VAL A 127 3.92 -2.96 1.23
C VAL A 127 5.04 -2.18 0.58
N ALA A 128 6.27 -2.56 0.89
CA ALA A 128 7.45 -2.04 0.22
C ALA A 128 8.40 -3.17 -0.16
N ALA A 129 8.99 -3.05 -1.34
CA ALA A 129 10.12 -3.85 -1.78
C ALA A 129 11.43 -3.29 -1.18
N PRO A 130 12.50 -4.10 -1.09
CA PRO A 130 13.81 -3.59 -0.71
C PRO A 130 14.25 -2.50 -1.69
N PRO A 131 14.99 -1.47 -1.22
CA PRO A 131 15.56 -0.47 -2.09
C PRO A 131 16.63 -1.10 -2.99
N HIS A 132 16.29 -1.28 -4.25
CA HIS A 132 17.22 -1.55 -5.33
C HIS A 132 16.51 -1.29 -6.66
N CYS A 133 17.26 -0.79 -7.64
CA CYS A 133 16.91 -0.74 -9.06
C CYS A 133 16.78 -2.14 -9.69
N GLN A 134 15.92 -3.00 -9.15
CA GLN A 134 15.50 -4.19 -9.87
C GLN A 134 14.35 -3.72 -10.75
N SER A 135 14.69 -3.12 -11.90
CA SER A 135 13.77 -2.50 -12.87
C SER A 135 12.67 -3.41 -13.39
N ASP A 136 12.68 -4.68 -12.99
CA ASP A 136 11.77 -5.72 -13.44
C ASP A 136 10.94 -6.31 -12.30
N ARG A 137 11.08 -5.78 -11.08
CA ARG A 137 10.16 -6.08 -9.99
C ARG A 137 9.04 -5.06 -10.01
N ASP A 138 7.88 -5.49 -9.55
CA ASP A 138 6.74 -4.63 -9.28
C ASP A 138 6.01 -5.21 -8.08
N ILE A 139 5.52 -4.32 -7.23
CA ILE A 139 4.71 -4.70 -6.08
C ILE A 139 3.52 -3.76 -5.94
N ALA A 140 2.34 -4.35 -5.82
CA ALA A 140 1.14 -3.63 -5.48
C ALA A 140 0.30 -4.43 -4.50
N LEU A 141 -0.59 -3.74 -3.80
CA LEU A 141 -1.57 -4.39 -2.96
C LEU A 141 -2.96 -3.80 -3.14
N PHE A 142 -3.93 -4.59 -2.73
CA PHE A 142 -5.32 -4.22 -2.67
C PHE A 142 -5.92 -4.81 -1.40
N ILE A 143 -6.80 -4.04 -0.76
CA ILE A 143 -7.53 -4.45 0.43
C ILE A 143 -9.00 -4.15 0.20
N GLU A 144 -9.86 -5.02 0.70
CA GLU A 144 -11.30 -4.82 0.69
C GLU A 144 -11.93 -5.35 1.98
N ASP A 145 -12.85 -4.57 2.53
CA ASP A 145 -13.77 -4.97 3.60
C ASP A 145 -15.08 -5.42 2.96
N MET A 146 -15.31 -6.74 3.01
CA MET A 146 -16.35 -7.39 2.23
C MET A 146 -17.75 -6.99 2.70
N LYS A 147 -18.60 -6.65 1.72
CA LYS A 147 -20.00 -6.24 1.95
C LYS A 147 -21.00 -7.11 1.19
N ASP A 148 -20.49 -8.06 0.41
CA ASP A 148 -21.28 -8.95 -0.43
C ASP A 148 -21.25 -10.39 0.12
N ASN A 149 -22.11 -11.24 -0.43
CA ASN A 149 -22.30 -12.62 0.05
C ASN A 149 -21.51 -13.64 -0.81
N LEU A 150 -20.42 -13.22 -1.47
CA LEU A 150 -19.62 -14.14 -2.25
C LEU A 150 -18.89 -15.14 -1.35
N SER A 151 -18.61 -16.33 -1.89
CA SER A 151 -17.76 -17.29 -1.22
C SER A 151 -16.32 -16.77 -1.10
N ARG A 152 -15.57 -17.29 -0.13
CA ARG A 152 -14.15 -16.94 0.03
C ARG A 152 -13.32 -17.22 -1.22
N GLU A 153 -13.66 -18.22 -2.02
CA GLU A 153 -12.94 -18.52 -3.27
C GLU A 153 -13.23 -17.48 -4.37
N GLU A 154 -14.50 -17.07 -4.52
CA GLU A 154 -14.88 -16.02 -5.47
C GLU A 154 -14.21 -14.69 -5.12
N HIS A 155 -14.15 -14.35 -3.82
CA HIS A 155 -13.40 -13.20 -3.35
C HIS A 155 -11.91 -13.28 -3.73
N LYS A 156 -11.24 -14.42 -3.58
CA LYS A 156 -9.81 -14.52 -3.93
C LYS A 156 -9.54 -14.16 -5.39
N ILE A 157 -10.36 -14.65 -6.31
CA ILE A 157 -10.20 -14.40 -7.76
C ILE A 157 -10.47 -12.93 -8.06
N ILE A 158 -11.62 -12.41 -7.62
CA ILE A 158 -12.03 -11.03 -7.91
C ILE A 158 -11.04 -10.03 -7.32
N ARG A 159 -10.52 -10.27 -6.12
CA ARG A 159 -9.65 -9.31 -5.41
C ARG A 159 -8.19 -9.36 -5.84
N SER A 160 -7.79 -10.36 -6.63
CA SER A 160 -6.48 -10.40 -7.30
C SER A 160 -6.39 -9.41 -8.47
N MET A 161 -7.52 -9.09 -9.12
CA MET A 161 -7.52 -8.19 -10.28
C MET A 161 -7.12 -6.76 -9.94
N PRO A 162 -7.69 -6.10 -8.90
CA PRO A 162 -7.31 -4.73 -8.56
C PRO A 162 -5.84 -4.58 -8.13
N ALA A 163 -5.28 -5.59 -7.44
CA ALA A 163 -3.86 -5.60 -7.09
C ALA A 163 -2.99 -5.65 -8.36
N TYR A 164 -3.34 -6.48 -9.34
CA TYR A 164 -2.64 -6.58 -10.62
C TYR A 164 -2.70 -5.27 -11.43
N ILE A 165 -3.89 -4.68 -11.55
CA ILE A 165 -4.10 -3.41 -12.26
C ILE A 165 -3.25 -2.29 -11.65
N LYS A 166 -3.20 -2.22 -10.32
CA LYS A 166 -2.35 -1.26 -9.60
C LYS A 166 -0.87 -1.50 -9.88
N ALA A 167 -0.44 -2.77 -9.93
CA ALA A 167 0.94 -3.12 -10.23
C ALA A 167 1.35 -2.70 -11.64
N LEU A 168 0.46 -2.90 -12.63
CA LEU A 168 0.67 -2.45 -14.01
C LEU A 168 0.67 -0.92 -14.15
N GLY A 169 0.04 -0.19 -13.22
CA GLY A 169 -0.01 1.28 -13.25
C GLY A 169 -0.88 1.89 -14.34
N VAL A 170 -1.71 1.07 -15.00
CA VAL A 170 -2.59 1.41 -16.12
C VAL A 170 -3.92 2.05 -15.71
N GLY A 171 -4.24 2.07 -14.41
CA GLY A 171 -5.49 2.64 -13.91
C GLY A 171 -6.73 1.88 -14.42
N LEU A 172 -7.81 2.60 -14.75
CA LEU A 172 -9.08 2.01 -15.19
C LEU A 172 -9.12 1.66 -16.69
N GLU A 173 -8.04 1.89 -17.43
CA GLU A 173 -8.01 1.74 -18.90
C GLU A 173 -7.86 0.26 -19.36
N LEU A 174 -7.68 -0.67 -18.41
CA LEU A 174 -7.48 -2.09 -18.71
C LEU A 174 -8.82 -2.81 -18.91
N GLU A 175 -8.97 -3.50 -20.05
CA GLU A 175 -10.14 -4.32 -20.31
C GLU A 175 -10.09 -5.61 -19.47
N LEU A 176 -10.85 -5.63 -18.37
CA LEU A 176 -10.84 -6.71 -17.36
C LEU A 176 -11.21 -8.08 -17.94
N SER A 177 -12.00 -8.11 -19.02
CA SER A 177 -12.41 -9.33 -19.74
C SER A 177 -11.23 -10.14 -20.29
N ARG A 178 -10.04 -9.53 -20.41
CA ARG A 178 -8.84 -10.17 -20.98
C ARG A 178 -7.95 -10.86 -19.95
N ILE A 179 -8.30 -10.81 -18.66
CA ILE A 179 -7.45 -11.31 -17.57
C ILE A 179 -8.15 -12.48 -16.89
N SER A 180 -7.58 -13.67 -17.02
CA SER A 180 -8.01 -14.86 -16.27
C SER A 180 -6.95 -15.22 -15.24
N PHE A 181 -7.38 -15.52 -14.02
CA PHE A 181 -6.53 -15.97 -12.93
C PHE A 181 -6.62 -17.49 -12.78
N VAL A 182 -5.49 -18.15 -12.61
CA VAL A 182 -5.43 -19.54 -12.19
C VAL A 182 -5.09 -19.56 -10.71
N LEU A 183 -5.90 -20.23 -9.90
CA LEU A 183 -5.59 -20.47 -8.49
C LEU A 183 -4.74 -21.73 -8.39
N ASP A 184 -3.58 -21.63 -7.75
CA ASP A 184 -2.80 -22.80 -7.38
C ASP A 184 -3.31 -23.36 -6.05
N GLU A 185 -4.05 -24.47 -6.11
CA GLU A 185 -4.62 -25.15 -4.95
C GLU A 185 -3.58 -25.92 -4.13
N THR A 186 -2.34 -26.05 -4.62
CA THR A 186 -1.27 -26.80 -3.93
C THR A 186 -0.69 -26.05 -2.73
N TYR A 187 -0.98 -24.75 -2.63
CA TYR A 187 -0.66 -23.95 -1.45
C TYR A 187 -1.78 -24.06 -0.41
N THR A 188 -1.43 -24.64 0.74
CA THR A 188 -2.32 -24.97 1.85
C THR A 188 -3.26 -23.83 2.27
N ARG A 189 -4.57 -24.12 2.34
CA ARG A 189 -5.74 -23.57 3.11
C ARG A 189 -5.76 -22.16 3.74
N ARG A 190 -4.66 -21.42 3.84
CA ARG A 190 -4.55 -20.10 4.49
C ARG A 190 -4.03 -19.00 3.55
N GLU A 191 -3.32 -19.35 2.48
CA GLU A 191 -2.95 -18.41 1.41
C GLU A 191 -3.02 -19.10 0.05
N HIS A 192 -3.50 -18.36 -0.96
CA HIS A 192 -3.53 -18.84 -2.35
C HIS A 192 -2.57 -18.01 -3.18
N VAL A 193 -1.79 -18.70 -4.00
CA VAL A 193 -0.93 -18.10 -5.01
C VAL A 193 -1.62 -18.24 -6.36
N GLY A 194 -1.95 -17.12 -6.99
CA GLY A 194 -2.43 -17.09 -8.36
C GLY A 194 -1.38 -16.56 -9.32
N HIS A 195 -1.66 -16.62 -10.62
CA HIS A 195 -1.01 -15.78 -11.63
C HIS A 195 -1.99 -15.50 -12.78
N PRO A 196 -1.79 -14.43 -13.56
CA PRO A 196 -2.49 -14.24 -14.80
C PRO A 196 -2.07 -15.37 -15.75
N LYS A 197 -3.02 -15.96 -16.47
CA LYS A 197 -2.74 -17.06 -17.41
C LYS A 197 -1.73 -16.67 -18.52
N ALA A 198 -1.56 -15.38 -18.77
CA ALA A 198 -0.67 -14.83 -19.79
C ALA A 198 0.73 -14.42 -19.26
N ASP A 199 0.97 -14.44 -17.94
CA ASP A 199 2.23 -13.94 -17.37
C ASP A 199 2.59 -14.64 -16.05
N GLU A 200 3.37 -15.72 -16.13
CA GLU A 200 3.77 -16.54 -14.98
C GLU A 200 4.78 -15.85 -14.04
N GLU A 201 5.35 -14.70 -14.44
CA GLU A 201 6.27 -13.93 -13.60
C GLU A 201 5.57 -13.24 -12.41
N TRP A 202 4.24 -13.09 -12.49
CA TRP A 202 3.43 -12.51 -11.42
C TRP A 202 2.94 -13.58 -10.47
N LYS A 203 3.07 -13.31 -9.18
CA LYS A 203 2.46 -14.10 -8.12
C LYS A 203 1.57 -13.22 -7.26
N PHE A 204 0.51 -13.84 -6.74
CA PHE A 204 -0.38 -13.21 -5.77
C PHE A 204 -0.19 -13.85 -4.40
N GLU A 205 -0.22 -13.05 -3.34
CA GLU A 205 -0.39 -13.51 -1.98
C GLU A 205 -1.72 -12.98 -1.48
N ILE A 206 -2.60 -13.87 -1.02
CA ILE A 206 -3.90 -13.48 -0.46
C ILE A 206 -3.94 -13.85 1.02
N GLU A 207 -4.27 -12.88 1.86
CA GLU A 207 -4.31 -13.02 3.31
C GLU A 207 -5.56 -12.34 3.87
N TRP A 208 -6.16 -12.96 4.87
CA TRP A 208 -7.30 -12.40 5.62
C TRP A 208 -6.77 -11.71 6.87
N LEU A 209 -7.08 -10.42 7.04
CA LEU A 209 -6.71 -9.69 8.26
C LEU A 209 -7.70 -9.97 9.41
N ASP A 210 -8.96 -10.25 9.07
CA ASP A 210 -9.99 -10.71 9.98
C ASP A 210 -11.08 -11.49 9.21
N GLU A 211 -12.28 -11.62 9.79
CA GLU A 211 -13.38 -12.39 9.20
C GLU A 211 -13.95 -11.78 7.92
N SER A 212 -13.88 -10.45 7.76
CA SER A 212 -14.47 -9.71 6.64
C SER A 212 -13.45 -8.99 5.75
N THR A 213 -12.19 -8.90 6.16
CA THR A 213 -11.18 -8.10 5.46
C THR A 213 -10.15 -8.98 4.77
N ILE A 214 -10.08 -8.84 3.44
CA ILE A 214 -9.16 -9.58 2.57
C ILE A 214 -8.12 -8.63 1.97
N VAL A 215 -6.87 -9.10 1.88
CA VAL A 215 -5.77 -8.38 1.25
C VAL A 215 -5.14 -9.24 0.17
N SER A 216 -4.95 -8.67 -1.00
CA SER A 216 -4.21 -9.28 -2.12
C SER A 216 -2.96 -8.46 -2.40
N VAL A 217 -1.80 -9.12 -2.42
CA VAL A 217 -0.52 -8.54 -2.81
C VAL A 217 -0.11 -9.16 -4.14
N CYS A 218 0.16 -8.34 -5.14
CA CYS A 218 0.64 -8.75 -6.45
C CYS A 218 2.13 -8.41 -6.57
N GLN A 219 2.94 -9.39 -6.95
CA GLN A 219 4.40 -9.26 -7.06
C GLN A 219 4.88 -9.81 -8.39
N LYS A 220 5.69 -9.03 -9.11
CA LYS A 220 6.48 -9.52 -10.26
C LYS A 220 7.85 -9.99 -9.78
N LYS A 221 8.26 -11.20 -10.14
CA LYS A 221 9.50 -11.86 -9.66
C LYS A 221 9.54 -11.87 -8.11
N PRO A 222 8.65 -12.68 -7.48
CA PRO A 222 8.37 -12.64 -6.05
C PRO A 222 9.62 -12.89 -5.19
N PHE A 223 9.56 -12.46 -3.93
CA PHE A 223 10.63 -12.71 -2.96
C PHE A 223 10.68 -14.20 -2.59
N HIS A 224 11.88 -14.72 -2.30
CA HIS A 224 12.04 -16.12 -1.85
C HIS A 224 11.41 -16.37 -0.48
N GLU A 225 11.37 -15.36 0.38
CA GLU A 225 10.78 -15.45 1.71
C GLU A 225 9.40 -14.81 1.73
N ARG A 226 8.46 -15.53 2.35
CA ARG A 226 7.12 -15.02 2.59
C ARG A 226 7.17 -13.85 3.58
N LEU A 227 6.52 -12.75 3.20
CA LEU A 227 6.34 -11.60 4.06
C LEU A 227 5.13 -11.83 4.98
N LYS A 228 5.29 -11.56 6.27
CA LYS A 228 4.17 -11.49 7.23
C LYS A 228 3.75 -10.04 7.44
N TYR A 229 2.46 -9.82 7.57
CA TYR A 229 1.94 -8.52 7.98
C TYR A 229 2.37 -8.21 9.42
N LYS A 230 2.94 -7.02 9.61
CA LYS A 230 3.21 -6.48 10.94
C LYS A 230 2.18 -5.43 11.29
N GLU A 231 1.58 -5.55 12.47
CA GLU A 231 0.67 -4.53 12.98
C GLU A 231 1.45 -3.30 13.45
N MET A 232 1.07 -2.15 12.94
CA MET A 232 1.66 -0.86 13.29
C MET A 232 0.63 0.04 13.97
N THR A 233 1.12 1.03 14.70
CA THR A 233 0.33 2.07 15.39
C THR A 233 0.93 3.44 15.12
N ILE A 234 0.20 4.50 15.44
CA ILE A 234 0.69 5.88 15.36
C ILE A 234 0.83 6.41 16.79
N LYS A 235 2.00 6.99 17.09
CA LYS A 235 2.25 7.72 18.33
C LYS A 235 3.12 8.95 18.05
N GLY A 236 2.63 10.14 18.37
CA GLY A 236 3.36 11.40 18.19
C GLY A 236 3.67 11.69 16.72
N GLY A 237 2.76 11.33 15.82
CA GLY A 237 2.93 11.50 14.37
C GLY A 237 3.89 10.51 13.71
N GLU A 238 4.21 9.39 14.36
CA GLU A 238 5.13 8.38 13.82
C GLU A 238 4.51 6.99 13.78
N ILE A 239 4.79 6.26 12.70
CA ILE A 239 4.46 4.84 12.58
C ILE A 239 5.42 4.03 13.48
N LYS A 240 4.85 3.26 14.41
CA LYS A 240 5.58 2.40 15.36
C LYS A 240 5.04 0.98 15.33
N ASN A 241 5.86 0.01 15.74
CA ASN A 241 5.40 -1.37 15.89
C ASN A 241 4.39 -1.43 17.02
N LYS A 242 3.25 -2.11 16.82
CA LYS A 242 2.31 -2.37 17.91
C LYS A 242 2.89 -3.49 18.78
N GLY A 243 3.56 -3.11 19.86
CA GLY A 243 4.29 -4.03 20.76
C GLY A 243 5.66 -3.54 21.21
N ASN A 244 6.17 -2.45 20.63
CA ASN A 244 7.34 -1.71 21.11
C ASN A 244 6.96 -0.33 21.64
#